data_AF-A0A3B9X473-F1
#
_entry.id   AF-A0A3B9X473-F1
#
_cell.length_a   1.000
_cell.length_b   1.000
_cell.length_c   1.000
_cell.angle_alpha   90.00
_cell.angle_beta   90.00
_cell.angle_gamma   90.00
#
_symmetry.space_group_name_H-M   'P 1'
#
loop_
_entity.id
_entity.type
_entity.pdbx_description
1 polymer ?
#
loop_
_entity_poly.entity_id
_entity_poly.type
_entity_poly.pdbx_seq_one_letter_code
_entity_poly.pdbx_strand_id
1 'polypeptide(L)'
;MNSKADVIAISTERPAYPQAKSKWFGTKKGEKLKIVFSFYSPDGNEISMPVASISAYLKRDFPGIEVTLLPILILRDAEVYSPASYAKSIEESGADLIAFSVMSPHWYPMEPYFEEIKKLCPDLPICIGGYQAMLSQQQTIENPNVDYICVGDGEYATGNLVQHLRGSKDGPADGMWEKLIDGDVYESEPHQIGDIGALPFPDYDVFSKEDGFNDVNSSIFGPKGKLVLPVMTGRGCPYRCTYCCNTPLLEGWKVKKTFLRKYDPQDMVDELIRLRDKYNVGYFEFWDELFLSNLKFVRAFFALYKEQLHLPFSINSRVEVMGEDFCKLAADAGCHTIWFGIESGDEEYRSKFLGRKMKNEQVIAAAENCKRAGINRLTFNIVGAPLETAANMRETLKLNQLISPEHFFFFPYIPLRGTPLYEMAKKEGLLDIEKKNLHYLSAVNDKVFTLNMKERPDLLSAEEYNEICQEMLAFQTANNRLTYSDDEFDSSDAASASVNDKSFSLVADAPANHL
;
A
#
# COMPACT_ATOMS: atom_id res chain seq x y z
N MET A 1 -7.95 -30.10 -6.15
CA MET A 1 -9.36 -29.71 -5.98
C MET A 1 -9.54 -28.41 -6.76
N ASN A 2 -10.42 -28.40 -7.75
CA ASN A 2 -10.64 -27.24 -8.62
C ASN A 2 -11.19 -26.08 -7.78
N SER A 3 -10.35 -25.10 -7.45
CA SER A 3 -10.84 -23.79 -7.00
C SER A 3 -11.65 -23.21 -8.16
N LYS A 4 -12.97 -23.26 -8.05
CA LYS A 4 -13.83 -22.45 -8.91
C LYS A 4 -13.64 -21.02 -8.46
N ALA A 5 -12.63 -20.35 -9.01
CA ALA A 5 -12.76 -18.92 -9.21
C ALA A 5 -14.13 -18.73 -9.88
N ASP A 6 -15.00 -17.92 -9.28
CA ASP A 6 -16.13 -17.42 -10.03
C ASP A 6 -15.54 -16.59 -11.16
N VAL A 7 -15.33 -17.23 -12.32
CA VAL A 7 -15.02 -16.54 -13.57
C VAL A 7 -16.27 -15.74 -13.86
N ILE A 8 -16.28 -14.49 -13.41
CA ILE A 8 -17.35 -13.55 -13.68
C ILE A 8 -17.30 -13.30 -15.18
N ALA A 9 -18.24 -13.94 -15.89
CA ALA A 9 -18.66 -13.76 -17.27
C ALA A 9 -17.73 -12.92 -18.16
N ILE A 10 -17.06 -13.61 -19.09
CA ILE A 10 -16.41 -13.02 -20.27
C ILE A 10 -17.43 -12.07 -20.92
N SER A 11 -17.10 -10.77 -20.99
CA SER A 11 -17.91 -9.81 -21.75
C SER A 11 -17.97 -10.27 -23.21
N THR A 12 -19.19 -10.46 -23.74
CA THR A 12 -19.47 -10.95 -25.10
C THR A 12 -19.14 -9.94 -26.20
N GLU A 13 -18.66 -8.73 -25.85
CA GLU A 13 -18.38 -7.64 -26.80
C GLU A 13 -16.90 -7.47 -27.15
N ARG A 14 -16.02 -8.31 -26.60
CA ARG A 14 -14.57 -8.13 -26.78
C ARG A 14 -14.06 -8.80 -28.06
N PRO A 15 -13.08 -8.19 -28.74
CA PRO A 15 -12.45 -8.81 -29.89
C PRO A 15 -11.85 -10.17 -29.49
N ALA A 16 -11.94 -11.15 -30.39
CA ALA A 16 -11.30 -12.44 -30.21
C ALA A 16 -9.80 -12.22 -29.97
N TYR A 17 -9.25 -12.93 -28.99
CA TYR A 17 -7.83 -12.78 -28.65
C TYR A 17 -6.95 -13.19 -29.84
N PRO A 18 -6.12 -12.27 -30.38
CA PRO A 18 -5.29 -12.56 -31.53
C PRO A 18 -4.00 -13.26 -31.08
N GLN A 19 -4.09 -14.53 -30.68
CA GLN A 19 -2.99 -15.29 -30.08
C GLN A 19 -1.67 -15.24 -30.86
N ALA A 20 -1.73 -15.23 -32.19
CA ALA A 20 -0.54 -15.11 -33.06
C ALA A 20 0.18 -13.75 -32.96
N LYS A 21 -0.46 -12.73 -32.37
CA LYS A 21 0.12 -11.40 -32.11
C LYS A 21 0.73 -11.28 -30.70
N SER A 22 0.57 -12.31 -29.85
CA SER A 22 1.27 -12.35 -28.56
C SER A 22 2.76 -12.54 -28.78
N LYS A 23 3.57 -11.72 -28.12
CA LYS A 23 5.03 -11.92 -28.08
C LYS A 23 5.40 -13.12 -27.20
N TRP A 24 4.60 -13.44 -26.19
CA TRP A 24 5.02 -14.33 -25.10
C TRP A 24 4.23 -15.62 -24.96
N PHE A 25 3.11 -15.80 -25.68
CA PHE A 25 2.36 -17.04 -25.65
C PHE A 25 3.24 -18.25 -25.98
N GLY A 26 3.34 -19.21 -25.05
CA GLY A 26 4.05 -20.46 -25.28
C GLY A 26 5.56 -20.33 -25.50
N THR A 27 6.18 -19.23 -25.08
CA THR A 27 7.64 -19.04 -25.18
C THR A 27 8.43 -19.82 -24.13
N LYS A 28 7.76 -20.32 -23.08
CA LYS A 28 8.37 -21.03 -21.94
C LYS A 28 7.82 -22.45 -21.76
N LYS A 29 7.79 -23.25 -22.83
CA LYS A 29 7.18 -24.59 -22.87
C LYS A 29 7.95 -25.62 -22.05
N GLY A 30 7.25 -26.35 -21.19
CA GLY A 30 7.82 -27.51 -20.46
C GLY A 30 8.86 -27.16 -19.39
N GLU A 31 9.09 -25.87 -19.13
CA GLU A 31 10.10 -25.38 -18.20
C GLU A 31 9.54 -25.22 -16.78
N LYS A 32 10.41 -25.45 -15.78
CA LYS A 32 10.25 -24.83 -14.47
C LYS A 32 10.43 -23.34 -14.69
N LEU A 33 9.45 -22.52 -14.33
CA LEU A 33 9.58 -21.08 -14.51
C LEU A 33 10.07 -20.46 -13.22
N LYS A 34 11.01 -19.52 -13.35
CA LYS A 34 11.41 -18.65 -12.26
C LYS A 34 10.71 -17.30 -12.38
N ILE A 35 9.85 -17.01 -11.40
CA ILE A 35 9.19 -15.72 -11.28
C ILE A 35 9.89 -14.91 -10.20
N VAL A 36 10.41 -13.76 -10.59
CA VAL A 36 10.94 -12.77 -9.66
C VAL A 36 9.87 -11.73 -9.38
N PHE A 37 9.45 -11.63 -8.11
CA PHE A 37 8.70 -10.48 -7.64
C PHE A 37 9.65 -9.37 -7.21
N SER A 38 9.26 -8.14 -7.49
CA SER A 38 9.97 -6.95 -7.03
C SER A 38 8.97 -5.87 -6.61
N PHE A 39 9.42 -5.02 -5.70
CA PHE A 39 8.71 -3.82 -5.31
C PHE A 39 9.70 -2.85 -4.68
N TYR A 40 9.31 -1.59 -4.62
CA TYR A 40 10.08 -0.57 -3.93
C TYR A 40 9.94 -0.74 -2.40
N SER A 41 11.06 -0.99 -1.72
CA SER A 41 11.15 -1.29 -0.29
C SER A 41 12.43 -0.65 0.25
N PRO A 42 12.50 0.68 0.33
CA PRO A 42 13.77 1.41 0.41
C PRO A 42 14.73 0.93 1.51
N ASP A 43 14.20 0.59 2.68
CA ASP A 43 14.98 0.11 3.82
C ASP A 43 14.79 -1.41 4.09
N GLY A 44 13.98 -2.09 3.29
CA GLY A 44 13.78 -3.54 3.34
C GLY A 44 12.99 -4.04 4.54
N ASN A 45 12.24 -3.16 5.21
CA ASN A 45 11.43 -3.50 6.38
C ASN A 45 9.96 -3.76 6.02
N GLU A 46 9.57 -3.53 4.76
CA GLU A 46 8.19 -3.65 4.32
C GLU A 46 7.83 -5.08 3.88
N ILE A 47 6.60 -5.50 4.22
CA ILE A 47 6.00 -6.73 3.70
C ILE A 47 4.92 -6.33 2.69
N SER A 48 5.10 -6.76 1.44
CA SER A 48 4.11 -6.58 0.39
C SER A 48 3.04 -7.67 0.49
N MET A 49 1.92 -7.37 1.15
CA MET A 49 0.78 -8.30 1.29
C MET A 49 0.27 -8.84 -0.06
N PRO A 50 0.19 -8.06 -1.15
CA PRO A 50 -0.14 -8.59 -2.47
C PRO A 50 0.87 -9.64 -2.97
N VAL A 51 2.19 -9.38 -2.86
CA VAL A 51 3.23 -10.33 -3.26
C VAL A 51 3.19 -11.60 -2.40
N ALA A 52 2.99 -11.46 -1.09
CA ALA A 52 2.83 -12.58 -0.16
C ALA A 52 1.66 -13.49 -0.59
N SER A 53 0.53 -12.89 -0.94
CA SER A 53 -0.68 -13.61 -1.37
C SER A 53 -0.49 -14.32 -2.71
N ILE A 54 0.11 -13.63 -3.70
CA ILE A 54 0.38 -14.23 -5.02
C ILE A 54 1.42 -15.35 -4.90
N SER A 55 2.48 -15.15 -4.11
CA SER A 55 3.50 -16.18 -3.86
C SER A 55 2.88 -17.46 -3.27
N ALA A 56 2.04 -17.33 -2.24
CA ALA A 56 1.35 -18.46 -1.62
C ALA A 56 0.49 -19.22 -2.63
N TYR A 57 -0.29 -18.50 -3.45
CA TYR A 57 -1.12 -19.08 -4.49
C TYR A 57 -0.29 -19.84 -5.53
N LEU A 58 0.78 -19.22 -6.05
CA LEU A 58 1.66 -19.86 -7.04
C LEU A 58 2.33 -21.11 -6.48
N LYS A 59 2.86 -21.06 -5.25
CA LYS A 59 3.49 -22.21 -4.59
C LYS A 59 2.50 -23.37 -4.39
N ARG A 60 1.24 -23.08 -4.07
CA ARG A 60 0.19 -24.09 -3.87
C ARG A 60 -0.27 -24.72 -5.18
N ASP A 61 -0.58 -23.89 -6.18
CA ASP A 61 -1.33 -24.33 -7.37
C ASP A 61 -0.45 -24.60 -8.60
N PHE A 62 0.82 -24.17 -8.56
CA PHE A 62 1.78 -24.34 -9.65
C PHE A 62 3.12 -24.91 -9.15
N PRO A 63 3.21 -26.21 -8.81
CA PRO A 63 4.39 -26.86 -8.22
C PRO A 63 5.66 -26.91 -9.11
N GLY A 64 5.61 -26.31 -10.30
CA GLY A 64 6.76 -26.10 -11.20
C GLY A 64 7.16 -24.64 -11.34
N ILE A 65 6.76 -23.78 -10.41
CA ILE A 65 7.12 -22.36 -10.37
C ILE A 65 8.04 -22.14 -9.17
N GLU A 66 9.21 -21.59 -9.44
CA GLU A 66 10.10 -21.04 -8.42
C GLU A 66 9.76 -19.57 -8.24
N VAL A 67 9.49 -19.16 -7.00
CA VAL A 67 9.20 -17.77 -6.66
C VAL A 67 10.37 -17.21 -5.88
N THR A 68 10.91 -16.08 -6.35
CA THR A 68 11.97 -15.32 -5.68
C THR A 68 11.51 -13.88 -5.49
N LEU A 69 11.93 -13.23 -4.41
CA LEU A 69 11.73 -11.81 -4.18
C LEU A 69 13.07 -11.08 -4.27
N LEU A 70 13.14 -10.07 -5.12
CA LEU A 70 14.25 -9.12 -5.20
C LEU A 70 13.66 -7.71 -4.98
N PRO A 71 13.63 -7.21 -3.74
CA PRO A 71 13.13 -5.86 -3.47
C PRO A 71 14.20 -4.80 -3.80
N ILE A 72 13.76 -3.58 -4.07
CA ILE A 72 14.67 -2.44 -4.34
C ILE A 72 14.91 -1.68 -3.03
N LEU A 73 16.12 -1.80 -2.48
CA LEU A 73 16.51 -1.33 -1.14
C LEU A 73 17.44 -0.10 -1.21
N ILE A 74 17.01 0.95 -1.90
CA ILE A 74 17.89 2.09 -2.24
C ILE A 74 18.48 2.83 -1.04
N LEU A 75 17.86 2.76 0.15
CA LEU A 75 18.38 3.39 1.37
C LEU A 75 19.39 2.51 2.11
N ARG A 76 19.45 1.20 1.80
CA ARG A 76 20.52 0.33 2.31
C ARG A 76 21.81 0.55 1.54
N ASP A 77 21.71 0.58 0.22
CA ASP A 77 22.85 0.80 -0.67
C ASP A 77 22.40 1.33 -2.04
N ALA A 78 22.55 2.63 -2.27
CA ALA A 78 22.08 3.27 -3.49
C ALA A 78 22.84 2.81 -4.75
N GLU A 79 24.09 2.36 -4.61
CA GLU A 79 24.92 1.92 -5.74
C GLU A 79 24.57 0.48 -6.15
N VAL A 80 24.42 -0.41 -5.17
CA VAL A 80 23.98 -1.80 -5.39
C VAL A 80 22.56 -1.85 -5.94
N TYR A 81 21.67 -1.00 -5.42
CA TYR A 81 20.28 -0.94 -5.88
C TYR A 81 20.03 0.13 -6.94
N SER A 82 21.08 0.68 -7.57
CA SER A 82 20.92 1.53 -8.75
C SER A 82 20.22 0.76 -9.88
N PRO A 83 19.49 1.42 -10.80
CA PRO A 83 18.79 0.74 -11.89
C PRO A 83 19.68 -0.22 -12.71
N ALA A 84 20.91 0.17 -13.00
CA ALA A 84 21.85 -0.64 -13.77
C ALA A 84 22.37 -1.86 -12.98
N SER A 85 22.74 -1.69 -11.71
CA SER A 85 23.19 -2.81 -10.85
C SER A 85 22.04 -3.78 -10.54
N TYR A 86 20.84 -3.24 -10.32
CA TYR A 86 19.64 -4.03 -10.11
C TYR A 86 19.28 -4.85 -11.35
N ALA A 87 19.36 -4.28 -12.56
CA ALA A 87 19.14 -5.01 -13.80
C ALA A 87 20.09 -6.22 -13.94
N LYS A 88 21.37 -6.08 -13.57
CA LYS A 88 22.31 -7.22 -13.52
C LYS A 88 21.89 -8.29 -12.53
N SER A 89 21.41 -7.89 -11.35
CA SER A 89 20.89 -8.85 -10.36
C SER A 89 19.68 -9.62 -10.90
N ILE A 90 18.82 -8.97 -11.70
CA ILE A 90 17.72 -9.63 -12.40
C ILE A 90 18.24 -10.61 -13.47
N GLU A 91 19.22 -10.21 -14.29
CA GLU A 91 19.85 -11.08 -15.28
C GLU A 91 20.46 -12.33 -14.62
N GLU A 92 21.27 -12.14 -13.58
CA GLU A 92 21.93 -13.20 -12.81
C GLU A 92 20.92 -14.14 -12.12
N SER A 93 19.74 -13.63 -11.77
CA SER A 93 18.69 -14.46 -11.19
C SER A 93 18.17 -15.53 -12.16
N GLY A 94 18.33 -15.34 -13.48
CA GLY A 94 17.79 -16.23 -14.50
C GLY A 94 16.25 -16.22 -14.53
N ALA A 95 15.64 -15.06 -14.32
CA ALA A 95 14.18 -14.92 -14.32
C ALA A 95 13.56 -15.27 -15.68
N ASP A 96 12.40 -15.92 -15.66
CA ASP A 96 11.55 -16.13 -16.84
C ASP A 96 10.42 -15.09 -16.93
N LEU A 97 10.11 -14.45 -15.81
CA LEU A 97 9.17 -13.35 -15.67
C LEU A 97 9.60 -12.50 -14.48
N ILE A 98 9.61 -11.18 -14.66
CA ILE A 98 9.68 -10.25 -13.53
C ILE A 98 8.35 -9.53 -13.36
N ALA A 99 7.83 -9.55 -12.14
CA ALA A 99 6.56 -8.94 -11.78
C ALA A 99 6.78 -7.89 -10.67
N PHE A 100 6.45 -6.63 -10.98
CA PHE A 100 6.57 -5.53 -10.05
C PHE A 100 5.23 -5.23 -9.37
N SER A 101 5.22 -5.10 -8.04
CA SER A 101 4.09 -4.50 -7.31
C SER A 101 4.36 -3.01 -7.12
N VAL A 102 3.71 -2.16 -7.92
CA VAL A 102 3.98 -0.71 -7.97
C VAL A 102 2.83 0.09 -7.37
N MET A 103 3.15 0.87 -6.34
CA MET A 103 2.28 1.93 -5.84
C MET A 103 2.35 3.14 -6.77
N SER A 104 1.24 3.86 -6.97
CA SER A 104 1.21 5.03 -7.86
C SER A 104 2.29 6.09 -7.60
N PRO A 105 2.64 6.46 -6.35
CA PRO A 105 3.72 7.42 -6.10
C PRO A 105 5.10 6.94 -6.55
N HIS A 106 5.30 5.62 -6.67
CA HIS A 106 6.57 5.01 -7.05
C HIS A 106 6.70 4.79 -8.56
N TRP A 107 5.70 5.17 -9.38
CA TRP A 107 5.73 4.88 -10.82
C TRP A 107 6.96 5.48 -11.52
N TYR A 108 7.15 6.78 -11.45
CA TYR A 108 8.27 7.44 -12.14
C TYR A 108 9.64 6.99 -11.62
N PRO A 109 9.88 6.85 -10.30
CA PRO A 109 11.12 6.28 -9.80
C PRO A 109 11.42 4.85 -10.29
N MET A 110 10.39 4.09 -10.66
CA MET A 110 10.52 2.72 -11.14
C MET A 110 10.81 2.61 -12.65
N GLU A 111 10.48 3.63 -13.46
CA GLU A 111 10.67 3.58 -14.92
C GLU A 111 12.12 3.28 -15.36
N PRO A 112 13.17 3.88 -14.74
CA PRO A 112 14.56 3.56 -15.08
C PRO A 112 14.93 2.08 -14.86
N TYR A 113 14.31 1.41 -13.88
CA TYR A 113 14.56 -0.01 -13.64
C TYR A 113 14.01 -0.85 -14.78
N PHE A 114 12.79 -0.55 -15.25
CA PHE A 114 12.21 -1.27 -16.39
C PHE A 114 13.06 -1.09 -17.66
N GLU A 115 13.56 0.12 -17.88
CA GLU A 115 14.43 0.45 -19.00
C GLU A 115 15.74 -0.33 -18.96
N GLU A 116 16.47 -0.30 -17.84
CA GLU A 116 17.75 -1.02 -17.71
C GLU A 116 17.58 -2.54 -17.79
N ILE A 117 16.50 -3.08 -17.22
CA ILE A 117 16.17 -4.51 -17.35
C ILE A 117 15.90 -4.87 -18.81
N LYS A 118 15.15 -4.06 -19.56
CA LYS A 118 14.88 -4.34 -20.98
C LYS A 118 16.11 -4.17 -21.87
N LYS A 119 17.03 -3.27 -21.54
CA LYS A 119 18.32 -3.14 -22.24
C LYS A 119 19.17 -4.40 -22.10
N LEU A 120 19.22 -4.97 -20.90
CA LEU A 120 20.04 -6.14 -20.59
C LEU A 120 19.35 -7.46 -20.97
N CYS A 121 18.04 -7.55 -20.73
CA CYS A 121 17.22 -8.74 -20.94
C CYS A 121 16.00 -8.42 -21.83
N PRO A 122 16.18 -8.16 -23.15
CA PRO A 122 15.09 -7.76 -24.05
C PRO A 122 13.97 -8.82 -24.19
N ASP A 123 14.31 -10.08 -23.92
CA ASP A 123 13.43 -11.24 -23.97
C ASP A 123 12.90 -11.67 -22.58
N LEU A 124 13.03 -10.82 -21.55
CA LEU A 124 12.40 -11.02 -20.25
C LEU A 124 11.05 -10.27 -20.20
N PRO A 125 9.90 -10.94 -20.07
CA PRO A 125 8.62 -10.26 -19.90
C PRO A 125 8.58 -9.49 -18.57
N ILE A 126 8.10 -8.24 -18.63
CA ILE A 126 7.87 -7.38 -17.46
C ILE A 126 6.37 -7.22 -17.24
N CYS A 127 5.91 -7.61 -16.05
CA CYS A 127 4.53 -7.43 -15.60
C CYS A 127 4.46 -6.39 -14.48
N ILE A 128 3.53 -5.43 -14.56
CA ILE A 128 3.28 -4.44 -13.51
C ILE A 128 1.91 -4.71 -12.87
N GLY A 129 1.89 -4.91 -11.56
CA GLY A 129 0.70 -4.94 -10.73
C GLY A 129 0.70 -3.82 -9.69
N GLY A 130 -0.22 -3.92 -8.73
CA GLY A 130 -0.40 -2.91 -7.68
C GLY A 130 -1.27 -1.74 -8.12
N TYR A 131 -1.43 -0.75 -7.24
CA TYR A 131 -2.36 0.36 -7.45
C TYR A 131 -2.03 1.20 -8.68
N GLN A 132 -0.77 1.24 -9.14
CA GLN A 132 -0.44 1.93 -10.38
C GLN A 132 -1.13 1.29 -11.60
N ALA A 133 -1.02 -0.03 -11.75
CA ALA A 133 -1.67 -0.75 -12.83
C ALA A 133 -3.21 -0.69 -12.72
N MET A 134 -3.77 -0.64 -11.51
CA MET A 134 -5.22 -0.64 -11.29
C MET A 134 -5.89 0.75 -11.43
N LEU A 135 -5.13 1.83 -11.25
CA LEU A 135 -5.66 3.21 -11.33
C LEU A 135 -5.24 3.95 -12.61
N SER A 136 -4.06 3.62 -13.12
CA SER A 136 -3.40 4.31 -14.23
C SER A 136 -3.09 3.33 -15.37
N GLN A 137 -4.06 2.47 -15.72
CA GLN A 137 -3.88 1.36 -16.66
C GLN A 137 -3.18 1.83 -17.95
N GLN A 138 -3.74 2.86 -18.59
CA GLN A 138 -3.26 3.37 -19.86
C GLN A 138 -1.81 3.88 -19.77
N GLN A 139 -1.51 4.72 -18.77
CA GLN A 139 -0.14 5.21 -18.54
C GLN A 139 0.84 4.06 -18.32
N THR A 140 0.40 3.02 -17.62
CA THR A 140 1.25 1.90 -17.25
C THR A 140 1.58 1.03 -18.47
N ILE A 141 0.58 0.67 -19.28
CA ILE A 141 0.79 -0.18 -20.46
C ILE A 141 1.48 0.56 -21.62
N GLU A 142 1.32 1.89 -21.72
CA GLU A 142 1.99 2.72 -22.73
C GLU A 142 3.52 2.77 -22.54
N ASN A 143 4.04 2.52 -21.34
CA ASN A 143 5.48 2.48 -21.11
C ASN A 143 6.13 1.40 -22.01
N PRO A 144 7.12 1.74 -22.87
CA PRO A 144 7.65 0.83 -23.88
C PRO A 144 8.33 -0.42 -23.29
N ASN A 145 8.73 -0.37 -22.02
CA ASN A 145 9.42 -1.46 -21.34
C ASN A 145 8.47 -2.44 -20.62
N VAL A 146 7.16 -2.16 -20.62
CA VAL A 146 6.14 -2.99 -19.97
C VAL A 146 5.41 -3.86 -20.98
N ASP A 147 5.28 -5.16 -20.70
CA ASP A 147 4.60 -6.13 -21.55
C ASP A 147 3.18 -6.46 -21.04
N TYR A 148 3.03 -6.56 -19.73
CA TYR A 148 1.78 -6.92 -19.07
C TYR A 148 1.45 -5.98 -17.93
N ILE A 149 0.16 -5.72 -17.72
CA ILE A 149 -0.32 -5.08 -16.48
C ILE A 149 -1.46 -5.87 -15.84
N CYS A 150 -1.43 -6.01 -14.51
CA CYS A 150 -2.48 -6.65 -13.72
C CYS A 150 -3.47 -5.59 -13.21
N VAL A 151 -4.71 -5.65 -13.68
CA VAL A 151 -5.71 -4.59 -13.45
C VAL A 151 -6.75 -4.93 -12.37
N GLY A 152 -6.53 -6.01 -11.61
CA GLY A 152 -7.39 -6.47 -10.51
C GLY A 152 -6.61 -7.30 -9.48
N ASP A 153 -7.28 -8.25 -8.83
CA ASP A 153 -6.62 -9.20 -7.92
C ASP A 153 -5.60 -10.06 -8.67
N GLY A 154 -4.37 -10.12 -8.15
CA GLY A 154 -3.22 -10.65 -8.87
C GLY A 154 -3.08 -12.17 -8.85
N GLU A 155 -3.70 -12.89 -7.90
CA GLU A 155 -3.41 -14.31 -7.68
C GLU A 155 -3.77 -15.15 -8.91
N TYR A 156 -5.06 -15.23 -9.25
CA TYR A 156 -5.51 -15.97 -10.43
C TYR A 156 -4.96 -15.38 -11.74
N ALA A 157 -4.78 -14.06 -11.80
CA ALA A 157 -4.26 -13.39 -13.00
C ALA A 157 -2.80 -13.81 -13.28
N THR A 158 -1.93 -13.85 -12.26
CA THR A 158 -0.55 -14.33 -12.41
C THR A 158 -0.51 -15.83 -12.74
N GLY A 159 -1.43 -16.63 -12.18
CA GLY A 159 -1.60 -18.03 -12.59
C GLY A 159 -1.97 -18.19 -14.07
N ASN A 160 -2.86 -17.34 -14.58
CA ASN A 160 -3.20 -17.31 -16.01
C ASN A 160 -2.00 -16.88 -16.86
N LEU A 161 -1.23 -15.89 -16.42
CA LEU A 161 0.00 -15.48 -17.09
C LEU A 161 1.01 -16.63 -17.16
N VAL A 162 1.19 -17.40 -16.08
CA VAL A 162 2.01 -18.62 -16.07
C VAL A 162 1.55 -19.62 -17.12
N GLN A 163 0.24 -19.90 -17.19
CA GLN A 163 -0.32 -20.84 -18.16
C GLN A 163 -0.14 -20.35 -19.60
N HIS A 164 -0.28 -19.04 -19.80
CA HIS A 164 -0.11 -18.34 -21.06
C HIS A 164 1.34 -18.42 -21.58
N LEU A 165 2.32 -18.10 -20.73
CA LEU A 165 3.75 -18.24 -21.05
C LEU A 165 4.14 -19.68 -21.39
N ARG A 166 3.52 -20.68 -20.74
CA ARG A 166 3.72 -22.10 -21.04
C ARG A 166 3.01 -22.55 -22.33
N GLY A 167 2.05 -21.78 -22.82
CA GLY A 167 1.16 -22.21 -23.90
C GLY A 167 0.29 -23.40 -23.52
N SER A 168 -0.02 -23.53 -22.23
CA SER A 168 -0.79 -24.64 -21.66
C SER A 168 -2.31 -24.40 -21.68
N LYS A 169 -2.72 -23.15 -21.91
CA LYS A 169 -4.11 -22.72 -22.09
C LYS A 169 -4.13 -21.69 -23.21
N ASP A 170 -4.81 -21.99 -24.32
CA ASP A 170 -5.03 -21.03 -25.40
C ASP A 170 -5.88 -19.84 -24.92
N GLY A 171 -5.69 -18.69 -25.57
CA GLY A 171 -6.35 -17.46 -25.18
C GLY A 171 -5.46 -16.49 -24.38
N PRO A 172 -6.04 -15.38 -23.93
CA PRO A 172 -5.29 -14.35 -23.21
C PRO A 172 -4.95 -14.81 -21.79
N ALA A 173 -3.99 -14.12 -21.18
CA ALA A 173 -3.82 -14.15 -19.73
C ALA A 173 -4.97 -13.37 -19.05
N ASP A 174 -6.10 -14.04 -18.77
CA ASP A 174 -7.27 -13.39 -18.13
C ASP A 174 -6.86 -12.69 -16.82
N GLY A 175 -7.34 -11.46 -16.59
CA GLY A 175 -6.92 -10.58 -15.50
C GLY A 175 -5.80 -9.59 -15.86
N MET A 176 -5.12 -9.77 -17.01
CA MET A 176 -4.03 -8.92 -17.49
C MET A 176 -4.42 -8.08 -18.72
N TRP A 177 -3.80 -6.92 -18.91
CA TRP A 177 -3.65 -6.34 -20.24
C TRP A 177 -2.29 -6.74 -20.81
N GLU A 178 -2.23 -6.96 -22.12
CA GLU A 178 -1.04 -7.40 -22.85
C GLU A 178 -0.72 -6.44 -23.99
N LYS A 179 0.56 -6.06 -24.11
CA LYS A 179 1.07 -5.39 -25.29
C LYS A 179 1.41 -6.41 -26.39
N LEU A 180 0.78 -6.25 -27.55
CA LEU A 180 0.97 -7.12 -28.71
C LEU A 180 2.14 -6.66 -29.59
N ILE A 181 2.59 -7.53 -30.49
CA ILE A 181 3.75 -7.27 -31.38
C ILE A 181 3.55 -6.04 -32.28
N ASP A 182 2.32 -5.74 -32.68
CA ASP A 182 1.97 -4.58 -33.51
C ASP A 182 1.76 -3.28 -32.72
N GLY A 183 1.94 -3.32 -31.39
CA GLY A 183 1.77 -2.19 -30.49
C GLY A 183 0.34 -2.01 -29.97
N ASP A 184 -0.62 -2.78 -30.48
CA ASP A 184 -1.98 -2.81 -29.93
C ASP A 184 -1.97 -3.41 -28.51
N VAL A 185 -2.96 -3.04 -27.70
CA VAL A 185 -3.14 -3.59 -26.36
C VAL A 185 -4.37 -4.50 -26.36
N TYR A 186 -4.19 -5.74 -25.91
CA TYR A 186 -5.32 -6.60 -25.56
C TYR A 186 -5.69 -6.41 -24.10
N GLU A 187 -6.88 -5.86 -23.85
CA GLU A 187 -7.38 -5.59 -22.52
C GLU A 187 -8.25 -6.77 -22.05
N SER A 188 -7.83 -7.54 -21.03
CA SER A 188 -8.71 -8.51 -20.36
C SER A 188 -9.51 -7.86 -19.20
N GLU A 189 -10.51 -8.58 -18.67
CA GLU A 189 -11.32 -8.08 -17.55
C GLU A 189 -10.53 -8.23 -16.26
N PRO A 190 -10.61 -7.28 -15.32
CA PRO A 190 -9.97 -7.41 -14.03
C PRO A 190 -10.52 -8.63 -13.28
N HIS A 191 -9.62 -9.42 -12.72
CA HIS A 191 -10.00 -10.47 -11.80
C HIS A 191 -10.48 -9.89 -10.46
N GLN A 192 -11.57 -10.47 -9.96
CA GLN A 192 -12.26 -10.05 -8.73
C GLN A 192 -12.54 -11.31 -7.91
N ILE A 193 -11.63 -11.66 -7.02
CA ILE A 193 -11.71 -12.87 -6.21
C ILE A 193 -12.73 -12.65 -5.12
N GLY A 194 -13.93 -13.24 -5.24
CA GLY A 194 -15.00 -13.10 -4.26
C GLY A 194 -14.69 -13.79 -2.94
N ASP A 195 -14.37 -15.08 -2.99
CA ASP A 195 -14.00 -15.88 -1.83
C ASP A 195 -12.48 -15.91 -1.66
N ILE A 196 -11.97 -15.06 -0.76
CA ILE A 196 -10.54 -15.02 -0.42
C ILE A 196 -10.12 -16.22 0.43
N GLY A 197 -11.05 -16.91 1.12
CA GLY A 197 -10.76 -18.13 1.89
C GLY A 197 -10.40 -19.33 0.99
N ALA A 198 -10.73 -19.27 -0.30
CA ALA A 198 -10.29 -20.26 -1.28
C ALA A 198 -8.80 -20.13 -1.64
N LEU A 199 -8.14 -19.02 -1.31
CA LEU A 199 -6.71 -18.81 -1.48
C LEU A 199 -5.95 -19.36 -0.26
N PRO A 200 -4.68 -19.76 -0.41
CA PRO A 200 -3.84 -20.01 0.77
C PRO A 200 -3.57 -18.70 1.49
N PHE A 201 -3.32 -18.78 2.80
CA PHE A 201 -2.85 -17.62 3.56
C PHE A 201 -1.52 -17.08 3.00
N PRO A 202 -1.25 -15.78 3.14
CA PRO A 202 -0.07 -15.13 2.59
C PRO A 202 1.25 -15.81 2.97
N ASP A 203 2.15 -15.91 2.00
CA ASP A 203 3.46 -16.51 2.16
C ASP A 203 4.46 -15.48 2.68
N TYR A 204 4.67 -15.50 3.99
CA TYR A 204 5.66 -14.64 4.65
C TYR A 204 7.10 -15.12 4.42
N ASP A 205 7.34 -16.40 4.12
CA ASP A 205 8.71 -16.94 3.96
C ASP A 205 9.45 -16.28 2.79
N VAL A 206 8.73 -15.80 1.77
CA VAL A 206 9.35 -15.08 0.64
C VAL A 206 10.04 -13.76 1.06
N PHE A 207 9.72 -13.23 2.24
CA PHE A 207 10.35 -12.03 2.81
C PHE A 207 11.44 -12.34 3.84
N SER A 208 11.61 -13.62 4.21
CA SER A 208 12.64 -14.01 5.17
C SER A 208 14.05 -13.80 4.59
N LYS A 209 14.95 -13.22 5.38
CA LYS A 209 16.36 -13.01 5.04
C LYS A 209 17.21 -14.17 5.59
N GLU A 210 18.50 -14.20 5.28
CA GLU A 210 19.42 -15.28 5.73
C GLU A 210 19.42 -15.48 7.26
N ASP A 211 19.12 -14.43 8.03
CA ASP A 211 19.00 -14.43 9.49
C ASP A 211 17.55 -14.47 10.00
N GLY A 212 16.57 -14.66 9.11
CA GLY A 212 15.14 -14.69 9.43
C GLY A 212 14.45 -13.33 9.26
N PHE A 213 13.69 -12.89 10.28
CA PHE A 213 12.95 -11.61 10.30
C PHE A 213 13.61 -10.57 11.22
N ASN A 214 14.85 -10.78 11.66
CA ASN A 214 15.50 -9.88 12.63
C ASN A 214 15.67 -8.45 12.10
N ASP A 215 15.86 -8.34 10.78
CA ASP A 215 15.97 -7.09 10.01
C ASP A 215 14.67 -6.70 9.28
N VAL A 216 13.53 -7.22 9.73
CA VAL A 216 12.20 -6.92 9.18
C VAL A 216 11.31 -6.47 10.34
N ASN A 217 11.66 -5.34 10.95
CA ASN A 217 10.74 -4.67 11.86
C ASN A 217 10.00 -3.58 11.08
N SER A 218 8.76 -3.87 10.68
CA SER A 218 7.98 -2.98 9.81
C SER A 218 7.38 -1.78 10.54
N SER A 219 7.57 -1.66 11.87
CA SER A 219 6.79 -0.71 12.66
C SER A 219 7.50 -0.15 13.87
N ILE A 220 7.07 1.07 14.23
CA ILE A 220 7.35 1.70 15.52
C ILE A 220 6.50 1.13 16.66
N PHE A 221 5.48 0.32 16.34
CA PHE A 221 4.61 -0.34 17.31
C PHE A 221 5.19 -1.69 17.72
N GLY A 222 4.71 -2.22 18.85
CA GLY A 222 5.08 -3.56 19.33
C GLY A 222 6.38 -3.65 20.16
N PRO A 223 6.52 -4.74 20.94
CA PRO A 223 7.60 -4.88 21.91
C PRO A 223 8.97 -5.01 21.24
N LYS A 224 9.97 -4.29 21.78
CA LYS A 224 11.37 -4.41 21.35
C LYS A 224 11.80 -5.88 21.36
N GLY A 225 12.52 -6.30 20.31
CA GLY A 225 13.05 -7.67 20.18
C GLY A 225 12.00 -8.73 19.82
N LYS A 226 10.76 -8.34 19.51
CA LYS A 226 9.76 -9.22 18.90
C LYS A 226 9.40 -8.72 17.51
N LEU A 227 8.99 -9.65 16.65
CA LEU A 227 8.51 -9.31 15.32
C LEU A 227 7.14 -8.63 15.42
N VAL A 228 7.00 -7.54 14.68
CA VAL A 228 5.73 -6.89 14.39
C VAL A 228 5.32 -7.33 12.99
N LEU A 229 4.18 -8.00 12.88
CA LEU A 229 3.79 -8.60 11.61
C LEU A 229 2.52 -7.95 11.05
N PRO A 230 2.59 -7.33 9.85
CA PRO A 230 1.40 -6.89 9.14
C PRO A 230 0.60 -8.08 8.61
N VAL A 231 -0.70 -8.02 8.81
CA VAL A 231 -1.69 -9.03 8.45
C VAL A 231 -2.93 -8.34 7.88
N MET A 232 -3.73 -9.06 7.10
CA MET A 232 -5.00 -8.55 6.58
C MET A 232 -6.10 -9.58 6.85
N THR A 233 -7.19 -9.15 7.48
CA THR A 233 -8.36 -10.01 7.69
C THR A 233 -9.32 -10.03 6.51
N GLY A 234 -9.11 -9.14 5.54
CA GLY A 234 -9.95 -8.97 4.37
C GLY A 234 -9.47 -7.92 3.38
N ARG A 235 -10.30 -7.66 2.37
CA ARG A 235 -10.06 -6.67 1.29
C ARG A 235 -11.30 -5.83 1.04
N GLY A 236 -11.09 -4.59 0.62
CA GLY A 236 -12.13 -3.66 0.20
C GLY A 236 -12.61 -2.73 1.30
N CYS A 237 -13.03 -1.54 0.89
CA CYS A 237 -13.66 -0.53 1.75
C CYS A 237 -14.93 0.05 1.08
N PRO A 238 -16.09 0.16 1.77
CA PRO A 238 -17.31 0.66 1.12
C PRO A 238 -17.32 2.19 0.94
N TYR A 239 -16.35 2.90 1.52
CA TYR A 239 -16.33 4.36 1.53
C TYR A 239 -15.82 4.94 0.21
N ARG A 240 -16.33 6.12 -0.12
CA ARG A 240 -16.03 6.87 -1.36
C ARG A 240 -15.23 8.13 -1.05
N CYS A 241 -14.13 7.97 -0.31
CA CYS A 241 -13.26 9.11 -0.01
C CYS A 241 -12.61 9.58 -1.32
N THR A 242 -12.73 10.87 -1.62
CA THR A 242 -12.43 11.44 -2.95
C THR A 242 -10.95 11.37 -3.33
N TYR A 243 -10.06 11.26 -2.35
CA TYR A 243 -8.61 11.14 -2.50
C TYR A 243 -8.11 9.69 -2.56
N CYS A 244 -8.98 8.73 -2.22
CA CYS A 244 -8.57 7.35 -1.99
C CYS A 244 -8.73 6.50 -3.26
N CYS A 245 -7.73 5.67 -3.54
CA CYS A 245 -7.74 4.67 -4.62
C CYS A 245 -8.95 3.74 -4.57
N ASN A 246 -9.48 3.45 -3.39
CA ASN A 246 -10.62 2.56 -3.22
C ASN A 246 -11.88 3.05 -3.95
N THR A 247 -12.06 4.37 -4.12
CA THR A 247 -13.24 4.93 -4.81
C THR A 247 -13.34 4.47 -6.28
N PRO A 248 -12.34 4.73 -7.14
CA PRO A 248 -12.38 4.22 -8.52
C PRO A 248 -12.37 2.69 -8.58
N LEU A 249 -11.70 1.99 -7.65
CA LEU A 249 -11.72 0.52 -7.62
C LEU A 249 -13.12 -0.06 -7.34
N LEU A 250 -13.83 0.50 -6.37
CA LEU A 250 -15.21 0.13 -6.05
C LEU A 250 -16.17 0.44 -7.22
N GLU A 251 -15.89 1.48 -8.00
CA GLU A 251 -16.67 1.85 -9.19
C GLU A 251 -16.42 0.91 -10.36
N GLY A 252 -15.17 0.49 -10.57
CA GLY A 252 -14.77 -0.51 -11.55
C GLY A 252 -15.18 -1.95 -11.19
N TRP A 253 -15.53 -2.21 -9.92
CA TRP A 253 -15.96 -3.53 -9.49
C TRP A 253 -17.34 -3.88 -10.05
N LYS A 254 -17.42 -4.94 -10.89
CA LYS A 254 -18.67 -5.32 -11.57
C LYS A 254 -19.70 -5.81 -10.56
N VAL A 255 -19.26 -6.64 -9.62
CA VAL A 255 -20.11 -7.22 -8.58
C VAL A 255 -19.83 -6.53 -7.25
N LYS A 256 -20.43 -5.34 -7.04
CA LYS A 256 -20.21 -4.53 -5.82
C LYS A 256 -20.51 -5.29 -4.51
N LYS A 257 -21.39 -6.30 -4.55
CA LYS A 257 -21.73 -7.14 -3.38
C LYS A 257 -20.56 -7.99 -2.88
N THR A 258 -19.60 -8.32 -3.74
CA THR A 258 -18.42 -9.14 -3.40
C THR A 258 -17.16 -8.31 -3.23
N PHE A 259 -17.27 -6.97 -3.19
CA PHE A 259 -16.12 -6.09 -3.01
C PHE A 259 -15.52 -6.20 -1.61
N LEU A 260 -16.38 -6.25 -0.59
CA LEU A 260 -15.97 -6.45 0.80
C LEU A 260 -15.83 -7.93 1.09
N ARG A 261 -14.60 -8.35 1.40
CA ARG A 261 -14.23 -9.75 1.53
C ARG A 261 -13.50 -9.93 2.84
N LYS A 262 -13.86 -10.97 3.59
CA LYS A 262 -13.27 -11.31 4.90
C LYS A 262 -13.00 -12.81 4.93
N TYR A 263 -11.92 -13.19 5.60
CA TYR A 263 -11.73 -14.59 5.98
C TYR A 263 -12.79 -15.03 7.00
N ASP A 264 -12.90 -16.33 7.21
CA ASP A 264 -13.62 -16.84 8.37
C ASP A 264 -12.86 -16.42 9.66
N PRO A 265 -13.56 -16.02 10.74
CA PRO A 265 -12.92 -15.65 11.99
C PRO A 265 -12.02 -16.73 12.59
N GLN A 266 -12.41 -18.01 12.53
CA GLN A 266 -11.63 -19.11 13.10
C GLN A 266 -10.39 -19.36 12.26
N ASP A 267 -10.53 -19.47 10.94
CA ASP A 267 -9.40 -19.65 10.02
C ASP A 267 -8.35 -18.54 10.21
N MET A 268 -8.81 -17.28 10.37
CA MET A 268 -7.91 -16.16 10.60
C MET A 268 -7.19 -16.26 11.96
N VAL A 269 -7.87 -16.66 13.04
CA VAL A 269 -7.21 -16.83 14.35
C VAL A 269 -6.21 -17.98 14.33
N ASP A 270 -6.55 -19.09 13.69
CA ASP A 270 -5.66 -20.25 13.52
C ASP A 270 -4.39 -19.86 12.76
N GLU A 271 -4.53 -19.05 11.71
CA GLU A 271 -3.39 -18.51 10.98
C GLU A 271 -2.53 -17.59 11.86
N LEU A 272 -3.13 -16.69 12.64
CA LEU A 272 -2.37 -15.82 13.54
C LEU A 272 -1.60 -16.61 14.61
N ILE A 273 -2.18 -17.70 15.13
CA ILE A 273 -1.49 -18.63 16.04
C ILE A 273 -0.27 -19.25 15.33
N ARG A 274 -0.46 -19.75 14.09
CA ARG A 274 0.62 -20.32 13.29
C ARG A 274 1.74 -19.30 13.05
N LEU A 275 1.40 -18.05 12.72
CA LEU A 275 2.37 -16.97 12.48
C LEU A 275 3.12 -16.59 13.76
N ARG A 276 2.41 -16.45 14.89
CA ARG A 276 3.01 -16.22 16.21
C ARG A 276 4.05 -17.27 16.53
N ASP A 277 3.68 -18.54 16.40
CA ASP A 277 4.53 -19.65 16.81
C ASP A 277 5.70 -19.86 15.85
N LYS A 278 5.48 -19.65 14.55
CA LYS A 278 6.53 -19.81 13.52
C LYS A 278 7.56 -18.69 13.53
N TYR A 279 7.14 -17.44 13.72
CA TYR A 279 8.00 -16.26 13.57
C TYR A 279 8.24 -15.50 14.87
N ASN A 280 7.78 -16.03 16.01
CA ASN A 280 7.90 -15.38 17.32
C ASN A 280 7.32 -13.95 17.33
N VAL A 281 6.15 -13.79 16.70
CA VAL A 281 5.44 -12.51 16.60
C VAL A 281 5.01 -12.03 17.99
N GLY A 282 5.31 -10.78 18.31
CA GLY A 282 4.88 -10.13 19.55
C GLY A 282 3.76 -9.11 19.36
N TYR A 283 3.47 -8.72 18.12
CA TYR A 283 2.47 -7.71 17.79
C TYR A 283 1.93 -7.90 16.37
N PHE A 284 0.63 -7.77 16.18
CA PHE A 284 0.01 -7.81 14.86
C PHE A 284 -0.49 -6.43 14.41
N GLU A 285 -0.25 -6.08 13.16
CA GLU A 285 -0.85 -4.89 12.54
C GLU A 285 -1.87 -5.30 11.49
N PHE A 286 -3.13 -4.95 11.71
CA PHE A 286 -4.16 -5.22 10.73
C PHE A 286 -4.23 -4.10 9.69
N TRP A 287 -3.62 -4.35 8.53
CA TRP A 287 -3.52 -3.44 7.38
C TRP A 287 -4.74 -3.49 6.46
N ASP A 288 -5.88 -3.97 6.97
CA ASP A 288 -7.16 -3.84 6.28
C ASP A 288 -7.43 -2.37 5.91
N GLU A 289 -7.85 -2.12 4.66
CA GLU A 289 -8.31 -0.79 4.21
C GLU A 289 -9.44 -0.25 5.10
N LEU A 290 -10.25 -1.17 5.63
CA LEU A 290 -11.20 -0.91 6.70
C LEU A 290 -11.40 -2.21 7.50
N PHE A 291 -10.73 -2.34 8.65
CA PHE A 291 -10.86 -3.51 9.51
C PHE A 291 -12.32 -3.77 9.90
N LEU A 292 -13.07 -2.70 10.15
CA LEU A 292 -14.46 -2.73 10.61
C LEU A 292 -15.51 -2.80 9.49
N SER A 293 -15.12 -3.19 8.28
CA SER A 293 -16.04 -3.35 7.13
C SER A 293 -17.15 -4.37 7.38
N ASN A 294 -16.98 -5.28 8.34
CA ASN A 294 -17.98 -6.24 8.77
C ASN A 294 -17.99 -6.41 10.31
N LEU A 295 -18.89 -5.70 11.00
CA LEU A 295 -18.97 -5.75 12.47
C LEU A 295 -19.36 -7.13 13.02
N LYS A 296 -20.06 -7.98 12.24
CA LYS A 296 -20.37 -9.36 12.65
C LYS A 296 -19.09 -10.19 12.70
N PHE A 297 -18.24 -10.08 11.67
CA PHE A 297 -16.90 -10.67 11.66
C PHE A 297 -16.09 -10.17 12.85
N VAL A 298 -16.01 -8.85 13.05
CA VAL A 298 -15.18 -8.24 14.11
C VAL A 298 -15.55 -8.76 15.50
N ARG A 299 -16.85 -8.85 15.83
CA ARG A 299 -17.28 -9.36 17.14
C ARG A 299 -16.90 -10.83 17.35
N ALA A 300 -17.09 -11.67 16.33
CA ALA A 300 -16.70 -13.07 16.39
C ALA A 300 -15.17 -13.22 16.49
N PHE A 301 -14.44 -12.49 15.65
CA PHE A 301 -12.98 -12.47 15.62
C PHE A 301 -12.39 -12.02 16.96
N PHE A 302 -12.88 -10.93 17.55
CA PHE A 302 -12.41 -10.44 18.86
C PHE A 302 -12.68 -11.42 20.00
N ALA A 303 -13.82 -12.13 19.98
CA ALA A 303 -14.08 -13.17 20.97
C ALA A 303 -13.06 -14.30 20.90
N LEU A 304 -12.78 -14.80 19.69
CA LEU A 304 -11.79 -15.87 19.46
C LEU A 304 -10.35 -15.41 19.74
N TYR A 305 -9.99 -14.21 19.29
CA TYR A 305 -8.66 -13.64 19.47
C TYR A 305 -8.34 -13.46 20.97
N LYS A 306 -9.30 -12.96 21.74
CA LYS A 306 -9.20 -12.83 23.19
C LYS A 306 -9.01 -14.16 23.89
N GLU A 307 -9.60 -15.24 23.37
CA GLU A 307 -9.53 -16.56 24.01
C GLU A 307 -8.26 -17.34 23.65
N GLN A 308 -7.71 -17.12 22.45
CA GLN A 308 -6.71 -18.03 21.87
C GLN A 308 -5.34 -17.39 21.59
N LEU A 309 -5.26 -16.08 21.32
CA LEU A 309 -4.02 -15.45 20.86
C LEU A 309 -3.35 -14.55 21.90
N HIS A 310 -4.13 -13.70 22.57
CA HIS A 310 -3.66 -12.80 23.65
C HIS A 310 -2.47 -11.89 23.32
N LEU A 311 -2.30 -11.49 22.05
CA LEU A 311 -1.25 -10.54 21.65
C LEU A 311 -1.82 -9.12 21.49
N PRO A 312 -1.00 -8.09 21.70
CA PRO A 312 -1.38 -6.73 21.35
C PRO A 312 -1.47 -6.57 19.82
N PHE A 313 -2.40 -5.74 19.36
CA PHE A 313 -2.54 -5.45 17.93
C PHE A 313 -3.00 -4.02 17.64
N SER A 314 -2.77 -3.54 16.41
CA SER A 314 -3.34 -2.30 15.89
C SER A 314 -4.34 -2.55 14.76
N ILE A 315 -5.32 -1.64 14.62
CA ILE A 315 -6.28 -1.63 13.51
C ILE A 315 -6.39 -0.22 12.91
N ASN A 316 -6.67 -0.15 11.61
CA ASN A 316 -7.19 1.07 10.99
C ASN A 316 -8.71 1.17 11.18
N SER A 317 -9.18 2.35 11.56
CA SER A 317 -10.62 2.58 11.73
C SER A 317 -11.05 4.01 11.42
N ARG A 318 -12.35 4.14 11.19
CA ARG A 318 -13.08 5.41 11.22
C ARG A 318 -13.65 5.69 12.61
N VAL A 319 -13.86 6.97 12.91
CA VAL A 319 -14.33 7.44 14.22
C VAL A 319 -15.81 7.17 14.47
N GLU A 320 -16.61 7.05 13.40
CA GLU A 320 -18.08 6.90 13.47
C GLU A 320 -18.54 5.65 14.25
N VAL A 321 -17.68 4.64 14.40
CA VAL A 321 -17.97 3.37 15.09
C VAL A 321 -17.28 3.25 16.46
N MET A 322 -16.56 4.28 16.90
CA MET A 322 -15.82 4.32 18.17
C MET A 322 -16.69 4.76 19.35
N GLY A 323 -17.83 4.10 19.54
CA GLY A 323 -18.62 4.23 20.77
C GLY A 323 -17.93 3.55 21.96
N GLU A 324 -18.32 3.91 23.18
CA GLU A 324 -17.73 3.37 24.42
C GLU A 324 -17.75 1.83 24.48
N ASP A 325 -18.89 1.21 24.16
CA ASP A 325 -19.02 -0.26 24.13
C ASP A 325 -18.08 -0.93 23.12
N PHE A 326 -17.85 -0.28 21.98
CA PHE A 326 -16.94 -0.81 20.96
C PHE A 326 -15.49 -0.67 21.42
N CYS A 327 -15.10 0.50 21.94
CA CYS A 327 -13.75 0.71 22.47
C CYS A 327 -13.44 -0.27 23.60
N LYS A 328 -14.38 -0.52 24.51
CA LYS A 328 -14.22 -1.54 25.56
C LYS A 328 -14.06 -2.95 24.98
N LEU A 329 -14.89 -3.33 24.02
CA LEU A 329 -14.79 -4.63 23.34
C LEU A 329 -13.42 -4.80 22.65
N ALA A 330 -12.93 -3.75 21.98
CA ALA A 330 -11.64 -3.77 21.30
C ALA A 330 -10.48 -3.88 22.30
N ALA A 331 -10.51 -3.12 23.40
CA ALA A 331 -9.52 -3.19 24.47
C ALA A 331 -9.49 -4.59 25.11
N ASP A 332 -10.66 -5.15 25.42
CA ASP A 332 -10.79 -6.50 25.98
C ASP A 332 -10.21 -7.59 25.08
N ALA A 333 -10.17 -7.35 23.75
CA ALA A 333 -9.58 -8.26 22.79
C ALA A 333 -8.06 -8.11 22.65
N GLY A 334 -7.45 -7.05 23.20
CA GLY A 334 -6.02 -6.75 23.06
C GLY A 334 -5.70 -5.65 22.06
N CYS A 335 -6.70 -4.87 21.60
CA CYS A 335 -6.43 -3.74 20.71
C CYS A 335 -5.62 -2.68 21.45
N HIS A 336 -4.37 -2.50 21.03
CA HIS A 336 -3.41 -1.59 21.65
C HIS A 336 -3.47 -0.21 21.02
N THR A 337 -3.56 -0.11 19.68
CA THR A 337 -3.59 1.17 18.96
C THR A 337 -4.67 1.18 17.88
N ILE A 338 -5.42 2.27 17.78
CA ILE A 338 -6.32 2.53 16.64
C ILE A 338 -5.80 3.70 15.81
N TRP A 339 -5.74 3.49 14.50
CA TRP A 339 -5.30 4.48 13.52
C TRP A 339 -6.52 5.18 12.91
N PHE A 340 -6.68 6.47 13.19
CA PHE A 340 -7.76 7.31 12.71
C PHE A 340 -7.35 8.11 11.49
N GLY A 341 -7.99 7.85 10.34
CA GLY A 341 -7.99 8.79 9.22
C GLY A 341 -8.85 10.02 9.53
N ILE A 342 -8.26 11.05 10.13
CA ILE A 342 -8.94 12.34 10.34
C ILE A 342 -8.90 13.16 9.06
N GLU A 343 -7.74 13.13 8.40
CA GLU A 343 -7.41 13.77 7.13
C GLU A 343 -7.38 15.30 7.18
N SER A 344 -8.37 15.95 7.80
CA SER A 344 -8.41 17.41 7.96
C SER A 344 -9.15 17.77 9.26
N GLY A 345 -8.74 18.84 9.93
CA GLY A 345 -9.44 19.39 11.09
C GLY A 345 -10.53 20.40 10.73
N ASP A 346 -10.57 20.86 9.48
CA ASP A 346 -11.65 21.70 8.99
C ASP A 346 -12.82 20.82 8.53
N GLU A 347 -13.94 20.89 9.26
CA GLU A 347 -15.10 20.04 8.97
C GLU A 347 -15.71 20.27 7.59
N GLU A 348 -15.77 21.54 7.15
CA GLU A 348 -16.39 21.90 5.88
C GLU A 348 -15.53 21.36 4.74
N TYR A 349 -14.23 21.60 4.79
CA TYR A 349 -13.26 21.10 3.84
C TYR A 349 -13.30 19.57 3.78
N ARG A 350 -13.21 18.91 4.94
CA ARG A 350 -13.25 17.44 5.07
C ARG A 350 -14.51 16.84 4.47
N SER A 351 -15.67 17.44 4.72
CA SER A 351 -16.94 16.96 4.18
C SER A 351 -17.06 17.22 2.67
N LYS A 352 -16.74 18.44 2.23
CA LYS A 352 -16.96 18.90 0.85
C LYS A 352 -15.95 18.32 -0.13
N PHE A 353 -14.67 18.32 0.24
CA PHE A 353 -13.58 17.94 -0.66
C PHE A 353 -13.10 16.53 -0.44
N LEU A 354 -13.02 16.03 0.80
CA LEU A 354 -12.49 14.69 1.10
C LEU A 354 -13.57 13.58 1.14
N GLY A 355 -14.85 13.96 1.11
CA GLY A 355 -15.98 13.04 1.19
C GLY A 355 -16.17 12.40 2.57
N ARG A 356 -15.66 13.04 3.64
CA ARG A 356 -15.69 12.54 5.01
C ARG A 356 -16.58 13.43 5.89
N LYS A 357 -17.73 12.90 6.32
CA LYS A 357 -18.80 13.71 6.94
C LYS A 357 -18.81 13.74 8.48
N MET A 358 -17.83 13.10 9.12
CA MET A 358 -17.73 13.15 10.58
C MET A 358 -17.49 14.57 11.07
N LYS A 359 -18.03 14.88 12.23
CA LYS A 359 -17.86 16.14 12.96
C LYS A 359 -16.67 16.07 13.91
N ASN A 360 -16.05 17.21 14.21
CA ASN A 360 -14.93 17.32 15.13
C ASN A 360 -15.34 16.87 16.53
N GLU A 361 -16.57 17.12 16.97
CA GLU A 361 -17.06 16.58 18.24
C GLU A 361 -17.10 15.04 18.23
N GLN A 362 -17.43 14.42 17.09
CA GLN A 362 -17.40 12.95 16.96
C GLN A 362 -15.96 12.42 16.99
N VAL A 363 -15.02 13.13 16.35
CA VAL A 363 -13.59 12.77 16.38
C VAL A 363 -13.05 12.86 17.82
N ILE A 364 -13.35 13.96 18.53
CA ILE A 364 -12.92 14.18 19.91
C ILE A 364 -13.53 13.10 20.84
N ALA A 365 -14.84 12.86 20.75
CA ALA A 365 -15.51 11.85 21.55
C ALA A 365 -14.96 10.43 21.29
N ALA A 366 -14.69 10.07 20.02
CA ALA A 366 -14.07 8.80 19.66
C ALA A 366 -12.68 8.64 20.30
N ALA A 367 -11.86 9.69 20.25
CA ALA A 367 -10.54 9.68 20.86
C ALA A 367 -10.61 9.60 22.39
N GLU A 368 -11.55 10.29 23.03
CA GLU A 368 -11.78 10.18 24.48
C GLU A 368 -12.23 8.78 24.88
N ASN A 369 -13.13 8.15 24.12
CA ASN A 369 -13.58 6.78 24.36
C ASN A 369 -12.41 5.79 24.29
N CYS A 370 -11.53 5.93 23.30
CA CYS A 370 -10.32 5.11 23.19
C CYS A 370 -9.40 5.32 24.39
N LYS A 371 -9.15 6.58 24.77
CA LYS A 371 -8.32 6.92 25.94
C LYS A 371 -8.88 6.31 27.23
N ARG A 372 -10.20 6.40 27.46
CA ARG A 372 -10.85 5.79 28.64
C ARG A 372 -10.72 4.26 28.64
N ALA A 373 -10.71 3.64 27.48
CA ALA A 373 -10.52 2.20 27.31
C ALA A 373 -9.04 1.75 27.36
N GLY A 374 -8.08 2.68 27.49
CA GLY A 374 -6.66 2.36 27.48
C GLY A 374 -6.08 2.06 26.09
N ILE A 375 -6.75 2.51 25.03
CA ILE A 375 -6.32 2.31 23.65
C ILE A 375 -5.56 3.55 23.16
N ASN A 376 -4.37 3.33 22.62
CA ASN A 376 -3.56 4.37 22.00
C ASN A 376 -4.19 4.85 20.69
N ARG A 377 -3.99 6.13 20.39
CA ARG A 377 -4.61 6.84 19.29
C ARG A 377 -3.50 7.29 18.36
N LEU A 378 -3.62 6.87 17.11
CA LEU A 378 -2.81 7.40 16.02
C LEU A 378 -3.73 8.21 15.11
N THR A 379 -3.27 9.34 14.61
CA THR A 379 -4.02 10.13 13.63
C THR A 379 -3.26 10.31 12.33
N PHE A 380 -3.98 10.11 11.22
CA PHE A 380 -3.53 10.41 9.87
C PHE A 380 -4.23 11.66 9.35
N ASN A 381 -3.43 12.54 8.76
CA ASN A 381 -3.85 13.84 8.25
C ASN A 381 -3.24 14.05 6.86
N ILE A 382 -4.00 14.67 5.94
CA ILE A 382 -3.53 15.03 4.61
C ILE A 382 -3.36 16.54 4.59
N VAL A 383 -2.26 17.02 4.01
CA VAL A 383 -1.98 18.46 3.89
C VAL A 383 -1.58 18.84 2.47
N GLY A 384 -1.85 20.09 2.10
CA GLY A 384 -1.60 20.58 0.75
C GLY A 384 -2.53 19.93 -0.26
N ALA A 385 -3.77 19.61 0.14
CA ALA A 385 -4.79 19.07 -0.76
C ALA A 385 -5.41 20.17 -1.64
N PRO A 386 -6.10 19.83 -2.75
CA PRO A 386 -6.54 20.85 -3.70
C PRO A 386 -7.54 21.80 -3.06
N LEU A 387 -7.36 23.11 -3.28
CA LEU A 387 -8.15 24.19 -2.67
C LEU A 387 -8.08 24.27 -1.14
N GLU A 388 -7.16 23.52 -0.49
CA GLU A 388 -6.90 23.66 0.94
C GLU A 388 -6.21 24.99 1.22
N THR A 389 -6.63 25.68 2.27
CA THR A 389 -6.01 26.93 2.70
C THR A 389 -5.08 26.74 3.89
N ALA A 390 -4.18 27.71 4.11
CA ALA A 390 -3.35 27.77 5.31
C ALA A 390 -4.19 27.71 6.61
N ALA A 391 -5.37 28.32 6.63
CA ALA A 391 -6.29 28.26 7.76
C ALA A 391 -6.84 26.84 7.99
N ASN A 392 -7.22 26.12 6.93
CA ASN A 392 -7.71 24.74 7.04
C ASN A 392 -6.61 23.82 7.63
N MET A 393 -5.36 23.95 7.15
CA MET A 393 -4.23 23.18 7.68
C MET A 393 -3.99 23.48 9.17
N ARG A 394 -4.07 24.75 9.60
CA ARG A 394 -3.93 25.09 11.03
C ARG A 394 -5.06 24.54 11.89
N GLU A 395 -6.30 24.47 11.38
CA GLU A 395 -7.39 23.78 12.10
C GLU A 395 -7.13 22.27 12.22
N THR A 396 -6.47 21.64 11.24
CA THR A 396 -5.96 20.26 11.35
C THR A 396 -4.99 20.10 12.51
N LEU A 397 -3.98 20.98 12.62
CA LEU A 397 -3.03 20.94 13.72
C LEU A 397 -3.73 21.15 15.07
N LYS A 398 -4.60 22.15 15.17
CA LYS A 398 -5.36 22.48 16.40
C LYS A 398 -6.25 21.34 16.87
N LEU A 399 -6.97 20.67 15.96
CA LEU A 399 -7.79 19.51 16.33
C LEU A 399 -6.91 18.38 16.90
N ASN A 400 -5.76 18.11 16.30
CA ASN A 400 -4.84 17.08 16.78
C ASN A 400 -4.19 17.45 18.12
N GLN A 401 -3.90 18.73 18.36
CA GLN A 401 -3.46 19.22 19.69
C GLN A 401 -4.54 18.97 20.76
N LEU A 402 -5.81 19.23 20.46
CA LEU A 402 -6.93 18.95 21.37
C LEU A 402 -7.09 17.46 21.67
N ILE A 403 -6.99 16.61 20.65
CA ILE A 403 -7.07 15.15 20.80
C ILE A 403 -5.87 14.61 21.59
N SER A 404 -4.69 15.22 21.41
CA SER A 404 -3.41 14.77 21.96
C SER A 404 -3.21 13.27 21.76
N PRO A 405 -3.15 12.78 20.49
CA PRO A 405 -2.97 11.37 20.20
C PRO A 405 -1.58 10.90 20.65
N GLU A 406 -1.38 9.60 20.85
CA GLU A 406 -0.03 9.06 21.11
C GLU A 406 0.89 9.18 19.91
N HIS A 407 0.30 9.14 18.70
CA HIS A 407 1.01 9.32 17.44
C HIS A 407 0.24 10.27 16.53
N PHE A 408 0.92 11.31 16.06
CA PHE A 408 0.40 12.23 15.06
C PHE A 408 1.21 12.07 13.77
N PHE A 409 0.52 11.83 12.66
CA PHE A 409 1.11 11.77 11.33
C PHE A 409 0.35 12.68 10.37
N PHE A 410 1.10 13.38 9.53
CA PHE A 410 0.58 14.14 8.42
C PHE A 410 1.36 13.78 7.16
N PHE A 411 0.67 13.76 6.03
CA PHE A 411 1.25 13.43 4.73
C PHE A 411 0.86 14.48 3.69
N PRO A 412 1.81 14.91 2.84
CA PRO A 412 1.47 15.69 1.66
C PRO A 412 0.44 14.94 0.82
N TYR A 413 -0.53 15.66 0.27
CA TYR A 413 -1.45 15.09 -0.68
C TYR A 413 -0.69 14.57 -1.92
N ILE A 414 -1.00 13.34 -2.29
CA ILE A 414 -0.49 12.72 -3.52
C ILE A 414 -1.64 12.64 -4.53
N PRO A 415 -1.56 13.33 -5.68
CA PRO A 415 -2.60 13.27 -6.70
C PRO A 415 -2.67 11.88 -7.35
N LEU A 416 -3.61 11.04 -6.89
CA LEU A 416 -3.84 9.70 -7.44
C LEU A 416 -4.76 9.75 -8.66
N ARG A 417 -4.26 9.38 -9.84
CA ARG A 417 -5.05 9.33 -11.09
C ARG A 417 -6.32 8.51 -10.92
N GLY A 418 -7.40 8.95 -11.58
CA GLY A 418 -8.71 8.30 -11.51
C GLY A 418 -9.50 8.58 -10.23
N THR A 419 -8.92 9.24 -9.21
CA THR A 419 -9.68 9.65 -8.03
C THR A 419 -10.45 10.96 -8.27
N PRO A 420 -11.63 11.15 -7.65
CA PRO A 420 -12.39 12.39 -7.80
C PRO A 420 -11.60 13.67 -7.43
N LEU A 421 -10.74 13.58 -6.41
CA LEU A 421 -9.94 14.73 -5.96
C LEU A 421 -8.82 15.07 -6.96
N TYR A 422 -8.25 14.07 -7.63
CA TYR A 422 -7.33 14.27 -8.74
C TYR A 422 -8.01 14.94 -9.94
N GLU A 423 -9.19 14.47 -10.35
CA GLU A 423 -9.91 15.07 -11.48
C GLU A 423 -10.33 16.52 -11.19
N MET A 424 -10.67 16.82 -9.94
CA MET A 424 -10.89 18.20 -9.51
C MET A 424 -9.62 19.04 -9.60
N ALA A 425 -8.49 18.56 -9.06
CA ALA A 425 -7.21 19.26 -9.15
C ALA A 425 -6.80 19.53 -10.61
N LYS A 426 -7.05 18.57 -11.51
CA LYS A 426 -6.82 18.72 -12.95
C LYS A 426 -7.69 19.83 -13.55
N LYS A 427 -8.99 19.82 -13.25
CA LYS A 427 -9.95 20.81 -13.75
C LYS A 427 -9.62 22.23 -13.27
N GLU A 428 -9.18 22.36 -12.03
CA GLU A 428 -8.75 23.64 -11.43
C GLU A 428 -7.33 24.06 -11.86
N GLY A 429 -6.66 23.26 -12.70
CA GLY A 429 -5.33 23.55 -13.22
C GLY A 429 -4.22 23.45 -12.16
N LEU A 430 -4.45 22.75 -11.05
CA LEU A 430 -3.56 22.64 -9.89
C LEU A 430 -2.50 21.54 -10.02
N LEU A 431 -2.66 20.60 -10.94
CA LEU A 431 -1.68 19.53 -11.12
C LEU A 431 -0.36 20.06 -11.68
N ASP A 432 0.73 19.63 -11.06
CA ASP A 432 2.08 19.78 -11.60
C ASP A 432 2.47 18.51 -12.36
N ILE A 433 2.19 18.50 -13.67
CA ILE A 433 2.34 17.32 -14.53
C ILE A 433 3.81 17.01 -14.89
N GLU A 434 4.71 17.97 -14.69
CA GLU A 434 6.15 17.80 -14.92
C GLU A 434 6.87 17.24 -13.69
N LYS A 435 6.23 17.33 -12.51
CA LYS A 435 6.79 16.82 -11.26
C LYS A 435 6.73 15.29 -11.22
N LYS A 436 7.88 14.67 -11.49
CA LYS A 436 8.06 13.21 -11.44
C LYS A 436 8.36 12.68 -10.03
N ASN A 437 8.97 13.49 -9.18
CA ASN A 437 9.29 13.15 -7.79
C ASN A 437 8.26 13.79 -6.86
N LEU A 438 7.33 12.98 -6.36
CA LEU A 438 6.33 13.44 -5.39
C LEU A 438 6.90 13.33 -3.97
N HIS A 439 6.70 14.36 -3.17
CA HIS A 439 7.05 14.35 -1.75
C HIS A 439 6.01 13.48 -1.02
N TYR A 440 6.41 12.32 -0.52
CA TYR A 440 5.48 11.28 -0.08
C TYR A 440 5.55 10.97 1.43
N LEU A 441 6.53 11.53 2.14
CA LEU A 441 6.72 11.32 3.58
C LEU A 441 6.90 12.65 4.30
N SER A 442 6.37 12.72 5.53
CA SER A 442 6.87 13.66 6.53
C SER A 442 8.26 13.20 6.99
N ALA A 443 9.29 13.37 6.16
CA ALA A 443 10.63 13.04 6.61
C ALA A 443 11.08 14.10 7.64
N VAL A 444 11.47 13.63 8.83
CA VAL A 444 12.14 14.43 9.88
C VAL A 444 13.44 15.10 9.34
N ASN A 445 13.95 14.62 8.19
CA ASN A 445 15.14 15.15 7.54
C ASN A 445 14.88 16.27 6.53
N ASP A 446 13.66 16.42 6.03
CA ASP A 446 13.32 17.54 5.16
C ASP A 446 13.04 18.75 6.04
N LYS A 447 14.07 19.58 6.24
CA LYS A 447 13.89 20.91 6.83
C LYS A 447 13.06 21.85 5.93
N VAL A 448 12.67 21.37 4.73
CA VAL A 448 11.83 22.09 3.78
C VAL A 448 10.79 21.14 3.19
N PHE A 449 9.52 21.40 3.48
CA PHE A 449 8.39 20.70 2.89
C PHE A 449 7.97 21.37 1.57
N THR A 450 7.66 20.57 0.55
CA THR A 450 7.25 21.09 -0.76
C THR A 450 5.86 20.60 -1.16
N LEU A 451 5.08 21.47 -1.81
CA LEU A 451 3.78 21.13 -2.36
C LEU A 451 3.94 20.16 -3.55
N ASN A 452 3.05 19.17 -3.64
CA ASN A 452 2.95 18.26 -4.80
C ASN A 452 2.04 18.79 -5.92
N MET A 453 1.59 20.03 -5.78
CA MET A 453 0.70 20.72 -6.72
C MET A 453 1.22 22.13 -6.95
N LYS A 454 0.68 22.77 -7.99
CA LYS A 454 0.94 24.18 -8.26
C LYS A 454 0.46 25.04 -7.10
N GLU A 455 1.31 25.97 -6.70
CA GLU A 455 1.03 26.94 -5.66
C GLU A 455 -0.16 27.83 -6.03
N ARG A 456 -0.95 28.19 -5.02
CA ARG A 456 -2.02 29.19 -5.11
C ARG A 456 -1.86 30.16 -3.95
N PRO A 457 -1.08 31.25 -4.10
CA PRO A 457 -0.79 32.18 -3.00
C PRO A 457 -2.02 32.82 -2.36
N ASP A 458 -3.17 32.83 -3.07
CA ASP A 458 -4.46 33.27 -2.54
C ASP A 458 -5.11 32.27 -1.58
N LEU A 459 -4.65 31.02 -1.54
CA LEU A 459 -5.17 29.94 -0.70
C LEU A 459 -4.09 29.41 0.25
N LEU A 460 -2.95 29.02 -0.31
CA LEU A 460 -1.82 28.40 0.36
C LEU A 460 -0.55 28.63 -0.47
N SER A 461 0.32 29.51 0.00
CA SER A 461 1.65 29.68 -0.58
C SER A 461 2.59 28.53 -0.18
N ALA A 462 3.68 28.36 -0.94
CA ALA A 462 4.73 27.38 -0.62
C ALA A 462 5.42 27.70 0.70
N GLU A 463 5.58 28.99 1.01
CA GLU A 463 6.13 29.47 2.29
C GLU A 463 5.21 29.10 3.46
N GLU A 464 3.90 29.41 3.37
CA GLU A 464 2.93 29.02 4.40
C GLU A 464 2.82 27.51 4.55
N TYR A 465 2.82 26.76 3.45
CA TYR A 465 2.79 25.30 3.49
C TYR A 465 3.99 24.74 4.27
N ASN A 466 5.19 25.22 3.96
CA ASN A 466 6.39 24.80 4.67
C ASN A 466 6.34 25.20 6.15
N GLU A 467 5.98 26.44 6.45
CA GLU A 467 5.84 26.94 7.83
C GLU A 467 4.90 26.04 8.66
N ILE A 468 3.70 25.77 8.16
CA ILE A 468 2.71 24.96 8.88
C ILE A 468 3.15 23.51 8.98
N CYS A 469 3.80 22.95 7.95
CA CYS A 469 4.37 21.60 8.05
C CYS A 469 5.50 21.53 9.09
N GLN A 470 6.31 22.58 9.26
CA GLN A 470 7.30 22.65 10.34
C GLN A 470 6.62 22.75 11.73
N GLU A 471 5.52 23.50 11.87
CA GLU A 471 4.72 23.50 13.11
C GLU A 471 4.16 22.10 13.42
N MET A 472 3.62 21.41 12.41
CA MET A 472 3.11 20.04 12.53
C MET A 472 4.22 19.05 12.87
N LEU A 473 5.42 19.18 12.27
CA LEU A 473 6.58 18.36 12.59
C LEU A 473 7.07 18.60 14.02
N ALA A 474 7.07 19.85 14.50
CA ALA A 474 7.39 20.17 15.88
C ALA A 474 6.38 19.53 16.85
N PHE A 475 5.08 19.59 16.54
CA PHE A 475 4.06 18.88 17.29
C PHE A 475 4.27 17.37 17.26
N GLN A 476 4.48 16.77 16.09
CA GLN A 476 4.78 15.35 15.93
C GLN A 476 5.96 14.92 16.81
N THR A 477 7.06 15.68 16.79
CA THR A 477 8.27 15.39 17.56
C THR A 477 8.05 15.49 19.07
N ALA A 478 7.29 16.49 19.53
CA ALA A 478 6.98 16.68 20.95
C ALA A 478 5.89 15.72 21.48
N ASN A 479 5.03 15.22 20.59
CA ASN A 479 3.82 14.49 20.96
C ASN A 479 3.94 12.97 20.76
N ASN A 480 4.77 12.50 19.83
CA ASN A 480 4.97 11.07 19.61
C ASN A 480 5.74 10.47 20.79
N ARG A 481 5.00 9.89 21.73
CA ARG A 481 5.46 9.58 23.10
C ARG A 481 5.69 8.09 23.37
N LEU A 482 5.45 7.22 22.39
CA LEU A 482 5.55 5.78 22.57
C LEU A 482 6.46 5.17 21.51
N THR A 483 7.67 4.81 21.90
CA THR A 483 8.21 3.52 21.47
C THR A 483 8.00 2.59 22.67
N TYR A 484 8.09 1.27 22.53
CA TYR A 484 8.23 0.42 23.71
C TYR A 484 9.56 0.78 24.40
N SER A 485 9.60 1.86 25.17
CA SER A 485 10.74 2.40 25.88
C SER A 485 10.64 1.94 27.33
N ASP A 486 11.50 0.97 27.67
CA ASP A 486 12.15 0.72 28.95
C ASP A 486 11.43 1.33 30.17
N ASP A 487 10.46 0.61 30.72
CA ASP A 487 10.09 0.85 32.11
C ASP A 487 11.27 0.38 32.98
N GLU A 488 12.18 1.32 33.30
CA GLU A 488 12.70 1.65 34.63
C GLU A 488 14.09 2.36 34.51
N PHE A 489 14.16 3.57 35.10
CA PHE A 489 15.35 4.38 35.46
C PHE A 489 15.86 5.51 34.54
N ASP A 490 15.68 6.70 35.13
CA ASP A 490 16.44 7.96 35.09
C ASP A 490 16.18 9.00 33.99
N SER A 491 15.86 10.18 34.50
CA SER A 491 15.42 11.36 33.80
C SER A 491 16.62 12.22 33.40
N SER A 492 17.21 11.94 32.24
CA SER A 492 17.94 12.94 31.44
C SER A 492 18.52 12.24 30.22
N ASP A 493 17.88 12.36 29.08
CA ASP A 493 18.54 12.66 27.80
C ASP A 493 17.52 12.54 26.67
N ALA A 494 17.13 13.68 26.12
CA ALA A 494 16.40 13.76 24.87
C ALA A 494 17.36 13.38 23.73
N ALA A 495 17.57 12.09 23.51
CA ALA A 495 18.25 11.60 22.33
C ALA A 495 17.31 11.71 21.12
N SER A 496 17.61 12.65 20.23
CA SER A 496 16.94 12.83 18.94
C SER A 496 16.98 11.54 18.12
N ALA A 497 15.81 11.01 17.78
CA ALA A 497 15.70 9.95 16.79
C ALA A 497 16.06 10.52 15.41
N SER A 498 17.21 10.12 14.86
CA SER A 498 17.57 10.42 13.47
C SER A 498 17.00 9.33 12.56
N VAL A 499 16.09 9.69 11.64
CA VAL A 499 15.62 8.82 10.57
C VAL A 499 16.22 9.33 9.27
N ASN A 500 17.02 8.52 8.59
CA ASN A 500 17.73 8.92 7.34
C ASN A 500 16.77 9.33 6.21
N ASP A 501 17.28 10.21 5.33
CA ASP A 501 16.57 10.82 4.20
C ASP A 501 15.90 9.75 3.33
N LYS A 502 14.62 9.95 3.01
CA LYS A 502 13.81 9.05 2.17
C LYS A 502 13.30 9.74 0.89
N SER A 503 13.75 10.96 0.61
CA SER A 503 13.40 11.69 -0.60
C SER A 503 14.17 11.14 -1.80
N PHE A 504 13.54 11.12 -2.98
CA PHE A 504 14.18 10.69 -4.21
C PHE A 504 14.63 11.89 -5.04
N SER A 505 15.92 11.93 -5.37
CA SER A 505 16.43 12.64 -6.54
C SER A 505 17.09 11.63 -7.47
N LEU A 506 16.55 11.46 -8.67
CA LEU A 506 17.07 10.57 -9.72
C LEU A 506 17.78 11.34 -10.84
N VAL A 507 18.06 12.63 -10.65
CA VAL A 507 18.71 13.47 -11.65
C VAL A 507 19.86 14.18 -10.96
N ALA A 508 21.07 14.04 -11.51
CA ALA A 508 22.18 14.91 -11.14
C ALA A 508 21.74 16.35 -11.43
N ASP A 509 21.53 17.15 -10.39
CA ASP A 509 21.23 18.56 -10.53
C ASP A 509 22.28 19.19 -11.45
N ALA A 510 21.81 19.73 -12.59
CA ALA A 510 22.64 20.62 -13.37
C ALA A 510 23.04 21.79 -12.46
N PRO A 511 24.32 22.19 -12.42
CA PRO A 511 24.76 23.20 -11.46
C PRO A 511 23.99 24.50 -11.66
N ALA A 512 23.44 25.00 -10.55
CA ALA A 512 22.81 26.30 -10.47
C ALA A 512 23.76 27.36 -11.03
N ASN A 513 23.43 27.89 -12.21
CA ASN A 513 24.09 29.10 -12.69
C ASN A 513 23.59 30.27 -11.86
N HIS A 514 24.50 30.82 -11.06
CA HIS A 514 24.40 32.15 -10.49
C HIS A 514 24.06 33.18 -11.58
N LEU A 515 23.01 33.98 -11.35
CA LEU A 515 23.05 35.43 -11.37
C LEU A 515 21.79 36.01 -10.71
#